data_AF-A0A2D8M103-F1
#
_entry.id   AF-A0A2D8M103-F1
#
_cell.length_a   1.000
_cell.length_b   1.000
_cell.length_c   1.000
_cell.angle_alpha   90.00
_cell.angle_beta   90.00
_cell.angle_gamma   90.00
#
_symmetry.space_group_name_H-M   'P 1'
#
loop_
_entity.id
_entity.type
_entity.pdbx_description
1 polymer ?
#
loop_
_entity_poly.entity_id
_entity_poly.type
_entity_poly.pdbx_seq_one_letter_code
_entity_poly.pdbx_strand_id
1 'polypeptide(L)'
;MKETLPEMLKRVGVDYELGPYQTQPWSHMNVDEGITCSGEVRMSPDGQDFEAELQMMYETPPEGKRPMEQLMWLRSAVHKDEKWEITNLKLNGEDETNSIYGWEEKGCTLFRICVKKLTNGEIPDFEAICKDHFREDESFAGRRGGGGSKSPKIRPEKLLNPQKGGGGF
;
A
#
# COMPACT_ATOMS: atom_id res chain seq x y z
N MET A 1 -9.32 2.37 12.97
CA MET A 1 -8.24 1.65 13.71
C MET A 1 -7.97 2.38 15.03
N LYS A 2 -7.71 1.71 16.18
CA LYS A 2 -7.38 2.37 17.46
C LYS A 2 -6.36 1.58 18.30
N GLU A 3 -5.19 2.15 18.56
CA GLU A 3 -4.05 1.44 19.16
C GLU A 3 -3.25 2.31 20.13
N THR A 4 -2.29 1.72 20.85
CA THR A 4 -1.32 2.50 21.64
C THR A 4 -0.32 3.22 20.73
N LEU A 5 0.35 4.27 21.22
CA LEU A 5 1.38 4.97 20.44
C LEU A 5 2.47 4.03 19.89
N PRO A 6 3.07 3.12 20.68
CA PRO A 6 4.11 2.23 20.15
C PRO A 6 3.61 1.29 19.04
N GLU A 7 2.37 0.80 19.15
CA GLU A 7 1.75 -0.03 18.12
C GLU A 7 1.52 0.77 16.83
N MET A 8 1.00 1.99 16.96
CA MET A 8 0.75 2.88 15.83
C MET A 8 2.04 3.30 15.11
N LEU A 9 3.10 3.64 15.87
CA LEU A 9 4.43 3.95 15.33
C LEU A 9 5.03 2.75 14.58
N LYS A 10 4.86 1.53 15.11
CA LYS A 10 5.31 0.31 14.44
C LYS A 10 4.58 0.06 13.12
N ARG A 11 3.31 0.47 12.99
CA ARG A 11 2.56 0.36 11.72
C ARG A 11 3.16 1.23 10.61
N VAL A 12 3.76 2.37 10.95
CA VAL A 12 4.47 3.25 10.02
C VAL A 12 5.99 2.99 9.97
N GLY A 13 6.47 1.91 10.61
CA GLY A 13 7.86 1.46 10.51
C GLY A 13 8.83 2.07 11.53
N VAL A 14 8.33 2.73 12.58
CA VAL A 14 9.15 3.24 13.68
C VAL A 14 9.11 2.23 14.84
N ASP A 15 10.25 1.63 15.18
CA ASP A 15 10.35 0.55 16.18
C ASP A 15 10.58 1.04 17.63
N TYR A 16 10.53 2.36 17.85
CA TYR A 16 10.70 2.99 19.15
C TYR A 16 9.69 4.13 19.34
N GLU A 17 9.47 4.52 20.60
CA GLU A 17 8.52 5.60 20.90
C GLU A 17 9.13 6.97 20.59
N LEU A 18 8.41 7.78 19.81
CA LEU A 18 8.77 9.17 19.53
C LEU A 18 8.15 10.08 20.60
N GLY A 19 8.99 10.87 21.26
CA GLY A 19 8.57 11.98 22.10
C GLY A 19 8.28 13.26 21.29
N PRO A 20 7.79 14.32 21.95
CA PRO A 20 7.53 15.60 21.30
C PRO A 20 8.74 16.11 20.51
N TYR A 21 8.49 16.66 19.32
CA TYR A 21 9.50 17.15 18.37
C TYR A 21 10.46 16.09 17.77
N GLN A 22 10.35 14.82 18.17
CA GLN A 22 11.21 13.79 17.61
C GLN A 22 10.73 13.38 16.22
N THR A 23 11.69 13.01 15.38
CA THR A 23 11.42 12.52 14.03
C THR A 23 12.23 11.26 13.75
N GLN A 24 11.71 10.44 12.84
CA GLN A 24 12.41 9.32 12.23
C GLN A 24 12.45 9.56 10.71
N PRO A 25 13.60 9.99 10.16
CA PRO A 25 13.77 10.15 8.72
C PRO A 25 14.34 8.89 8.07
N TRP A 26 13.99 8.69 6.80
CA TRP A 26 14.61 7.78 5.86
C TRP A 26 14.84 8.54 4.56
N SER A 27 15.97 8.30 3.90
CA SER A 27 16.23 8.90 2.60
C SER A 27 17.15 8.00 1.79
N HIS A 28 16.90 7.94 0.49
CA HIS A 28 17.80 7.31 -0.45
C HIS A 28 17.89 8.16 -1.71
N MET A 29 19.10 8.28 -2.25
CA MET A 29 19.41 9.04 -3.45
C MET A 29 19.94 8.09 -4.52
N ASN A 30 19.28 8.10 -5.68
CA ASN A 30 19.82 7.55 -6.90
C ASN A 30 20.62 8.64 -7.62
N VAL A 31 21.95 8.54 -7.55
CA VAL A 31 22.88 9.53 -8.13
C VAL A 31 22.82 9.52 -9.66
N ASP A 32 22.63 8.36 -10.28
CA ASP A 32 22.63 8.23 -11.74
C ASP A 32 21.41 8.91 -12.37
N GLU A 33 20.28 8.88 -11.66
CA GLU A 33 19.02 9.50 -12.11
C GLU A 33 18.80 10.91 -11.55
N GLY A 34 19.61 11.35 -10.59
CA GLY A 34 19.43 12.65 -9.91
C GLY A 34 18.12 12.71 -9.11
N ILE A 35 17.71 11.60 -8.50
CA ILE A 35 16.43 11.45 -7.78
C ILE A 35 16.71 11.14 -6.31
N THR A 36 16.01 11.82 -5.40
CA THR A 36 16.01 11.50 -3.97
C THR A 36 14.60 11.24 -3.50
N CYS A 37 14.38 10.10 -2.83
CA CYS A 37 13.14 9.83 -2.13
C CYS A 37 13.38 9.88 -0.62
N SER A 38 12.52 10.59 0.09
CA SER A 38 12.59 10.76 1.54
C SER A 38 11.27 10.38 2.18
N GLY A 39 11.34 9.61 3.26
CA GLY A 39 10.22 9.35 4.16
C GLY A 39 10.52 9.93 5.53
N GLU A 40 9.53 10.47 6.22
CA GLU A 40 9.70 10.93 7.60
C GLU A 40 8.45 10.66 8.43
N VAL A 41 8.64 10.22 9.66
CA VAL A 41 7.60 10.31 10.70
C VAL A 41 8.01 11.41 11.68
N ARG A 42 7.11 12.35 11.97
CA ARG A 42 7.36 13.52 12.82
C ARG A 42 6.28 13.65 13.88
N MET A 43 6.68 13.64 15.15
CA MET A 43 5.80 13.90 16.29
C MET A 43 5.56 15.40 16.47
N SER A 44 4.32 15.77 16.78
CA SER A 44 3.93 17.15 17.05
C SER A 44 4.62 17.71 18.31
N PRO A 45 4.70 19.05 18.44
CA PRO A 45 5.22 19.72 19.65
C PRO A 45 4.54 19.34 20.96
N ASP A 46 3.26 18.99 20.93
CA ASP A 46 2.46 18.63 22.10
C ASP A 46 2.39 17.10 22.33
N GLY A 47 2.97 16.30 21.42
CA GLY A 47 2.96 14.85 21.48
C GLY A 47 1.57 14.24 21.30
N GLN A 48 0.61 14.99 20.74
CA GLN A 48 -0.77 14.54 20.57
C GLN A 48 -1.10 14.08 19.15
N ASP A 49 -0.23 14.34 18.18
CA ASP A 49 -0.35 13.82 16.84
C ASP A 49 1.02 13.59 16.19
N PHE A 50 1.08 12.75 15.16
CA PHE A 50 2.24 12.62 14.33
C PHE A 50 1.83 12.57 12.85
N GLU A 51 2.75 12.99 12.00
CA GLU A 51 2.61 12.92 10.55
C GLU A 51 3.65 11.96 9.98
N ALA A 52 3.25 11.16 9.00
CA ALA A 52 4.10 10.32 8.18
C ALA A 52 4.05 10.83 6.73
N GLU A 53 5.18 11.24 6.18
CA GLU A 53 5.25 11.89 4.86
C GLU A 53 6.28 11.19 3.95
N LEU A 54 5.92 10.97 2.68
CA LEU A 54 6.85 10.56 1.63
C LEU A 54 6.92 11.64 0.56
N GLN A 55 8.15 11.96 0.17
CA GLN A 55 8.46 12.98 -0.82
C GLN A 55 9.44 12.43 -1.85
N MET A 56 9.28 12.89 -3.09
CA MET A 56 10.21 12.68 -4.18
C MET A 56 10.80 14.03 -4.59
N MET A 57 12.12 14.08 -4.75
CA MET A 57 12.86 15.25 -5.19
C MET A 57 13.66 14.90 -6.43
N TYR A 58 13.66 15.80 -7.42
CA TYR A 58 14.36 15.65 -8.68
C TYR A 58 15.35 16.81 -8.86
N GLU A 59 16.58 16.50 -9.21
CA GLU A 59 17.56 17.52 -9.61
C GLU A 59 17.16 18.15 -10.96
N THR A 60 16.81 17.29 -11.92
CA THR A 60 16.19 17.69 -13.19
C THR A 60 14.78 17.08 -13.26
N PRO A 61 13.72 17.87 -13.01
CA PRO A 61 12.36 17.35 -12.99
C PRO A 61 11.96 16.78 -14.36
N PRO A 62 11.36 15.59 -14.42
CA PRO A 62 10.74 15.08 -15.64
C PRO A 62 9.65 16.04 -16.15
N GLU A 63 9.33 15.98 -17.43
CA GLU A 63 8.29 16.83 -18.03
C GLU A 63 6.96 16.68 -17.27
N GLY A 64 6.38 17.82 -16.88
CA GLY A 64 5.12 17.88 -16.14
C GLY A 64 5.24 17.62 -14.63
N LYS A 65 6.40 17.23 -14.11
CA LYS A 65 6.63 17.03 -12.67
C LYS A 65 7.26 18.26 -12.02
N ARG A 66 6.97 18.43 -10.73
CA ARG A 66 7.61 19.47 -9.91
C ARG A 66 8.97 18.97 -9.41
N PRO A 67 9.92 19.88 -9.09
CA PRO A 67 11.18 19.51 -8.45
C PRO A 67 11.01 18.74 -7.13
N MET A 68 9.87 18.92 -6.48
CA MET A 68 9.48 18.24 -5.26
C MET A 68 8.01 17.86 -5.34
N GLU A 69 7.71 16.58 -5.09
CA GLU A 69 6.36 16.01 -5.07
C GLU A 69 6.11 15.33 -3.73
N GLN A 70 5.02 15.70 -3.05
CA GLN A 70 4.52 14.94 -1.90
C GLN A 70 3.73 13.74 -2.44
N LEU A 71 4.28 12.55 -2.27
CA LEU A 71 3.67 11.31 -2.73
C LEU A 71 2.60 10.83 -1.75
N MET A 72 2.88 10.96 -0.45
CA MET A 72 1.98 10.53 0.60
C MET A 72 2.10 11.43 1.82
N TRP A 73 0.97 11.70 2.47
CA TRP A 73 0.91 12.28 3.80
C TRP A 73 -0.17 11.57 4.62
N LEU A 74 0.17 11.09 5.80
CA LEU A 74 -0.73 10.39 6.71
C LEU A 74 -0.60 11.00 8.09
N ARG A 75 -1.73 11.25 8.75
CA ARG A 75 -1.76 11.81 10.11
C ARG A 75 -2.41 10.83 11.07
N SER A 76 -1.80 10.69 12.24
CA SER A 76 -2.40 10.02 13.39
C SER A 76 -2.49 10.96 14.57
N ALA A 77 -3.58 10.90 15.33
CA ALA A 77 -3.77 11.73 16.52
C ALA A 77 -4.38 10.92 17.67
N VAL A 78 -4.18 11.44 18.89
CA VAL A 78 -4.80 10.90 20.11
C VAL A 78 -6.32 11.13 20.08
N HIS A 79 -7.07 10.05 20.18
CA HIS A 79 -8.50 10.05 20.42
C HIS A 79 -8.79 10.18 21.93
N LYS A 80 -10.03 10.51 22.30
CA LYS A 80 -10.46 10.77 23.69
C LYS A 80 -10.23 9.64 24.70
N ASP A 81 -9.99 8.42 24.22
CA ASP A 81 -9.72 7.22 25.03
C ASP A 81 -8.21 6.95 25.17
N GLU A 82 -7.36 7.95 24.94
CA GLU A 82 -5.89 7.89 24.98
C GLU A 82 -5.28 6.90 23.96
N LYS A 83 -6.08 6.47 22.98
CA LYS A 83 -5.63 5.66 21.85
C LYS A 83 -5.38 6.51 20.63
N TRP A 84 -4.47 6.05 19.80
CA TRP A 84 -4.11 6.68 18.55
C TRP A 84 -4.92 6.09 17.40
N GLU A 85 -5.39 6.95 16.51
CA GLU A 85 -6.08 6.57 15.28
C GLU A 85 -5.51 7.34 14.10
N ILE A 86 -5.62 6.78 12.90
CA ILE A 86 -5.31 7.52 11.67
C ILE A 86 -6.50 8.42 11.37
N THR A 87 -6.25 9.71 11.23
CA THR A 87 -7.28 10.74 11.03
C THR A 87 -7.35 11.21 9.59
N ASN A 88 -6.22 11.18 8.87
CA ASN A 88 -6.14 11.63 7.49
C ASN A 88 -5.16 10.82 6.67
N LEU A 89 -5.44 10.73 5.37
CA LEU A 89 -4.53 10.22 4.37
C LEU A 89 -4.65 11.08 3.10
N LYS A 90 -3.51 11.47 2.54
CA LYS A 90 -3.39 12.04 1.21
C LYS A 90 -2.42 11.24 0.37
N LEU A 91 -2.79 10.96 -0.87
CA LEU A 91 -1.94 10.32 -1.88
C LEU A 91 -1.86 11.24 -3.09
N ASN A 92 -0.64 11.60 -3.51
CA ASN A 92 -0.39 12.55 -4.60
C ASN A 92 -1.17 13.88 -4.46
N GLY A 93 -1.37 14.34 -3.22
CA GLY A 93 -2.11 15.56 -2.90
C GLY A 93 -3.64 15.40 -2.85
N GLU A 94 -4.19 14.26 -3.24
CA GLU A 94 -5.63 13.96 -3.16
C GLU A 94 -5.98 13.39 -1.78
N ASP A 95 -7.11 13.81 -1.20
CA ASP A 95 -7.59 13.29 0.08
C ASP A 95 -8.24 11.92 -0.12
N GLU A 96 -7.67 10.91 0.54
CA GLU A 96 -8.08 9.51 0.50
C GLU A 96 -8.68 9.05 1.83
N THR A 97 -8.96 9.99 2.73
CA THR A 97 -9.60 9.71 4.02
C THR A 97 -10.98 9.10 3.77
N ASN A 98 -11.22 7.91 4.31
CA ASN A 98 -12.46 7.14 4.11
C ASN A 98 -12.78 6.78 2.64
N SER A 99 -11.80 6.82 1.73
CA SER A 99 -12.06 6.51 0.32
C SER A 99 -12.35 5.02 0.07
N ILE A 100 -11.81 4.13 0.92
CA ILE A 100 -11.99 2.68 0.86
C ILE A 100 -12.08 2.06 2.26
N TYR A 101 -12.57 0.83 2.35
CA TYR A 101 -12.54 0.06 3.60
C TYR A 101 -11.10 -0.22 4.03
N GLY A 102 -10.79 0.01 5.32
CA GLY A 102 -9.45 -0.23 5.88
C GLY A 102 -8.37 0.70 5.32
N TRP A 103 -8.75 1.88 4.80
CA TRP A 103 -7.81 2.88 4.26
C TRP A 103 -6.71 3.23 5.27
N GLU A 104 -6.99 3.22 6.58
CA GLU A 104 -5.97 3.48 7.61
C GLU A 104 -4.86 2.43 7.57
N GLU A 105 -5.24 1.15 7.54
CA GLU A 105 -4.28 0.03 7.55
C GLU A 105 -3.52 -0.07 6.23
N LYS A 106 -4.22 0.15 5.12
CA LYS A 106 -3.61 0.20 3.79
C LYS A 106 -2.63 1.36 3.67
N GLY A 107 -2.98 2.53 4.21
CA GLY A 107 -2.11 3.71 4.27
C GLY A 107 -0.83 3.42 5.05
N CYS A 108 -0.94 2.95 6.30
CA CYS A 108 0.23 2.58 7.10
C CYS A 108 1.10 1.53 6.39
N THR A 109 0.48 0.52 5.77
CA THR A 109 1.20 -0.53 5.03
C THR A 109 1.95 0.02 3.83
N LEU A 110 1.30 0.88 3.02
CA LEU A 110 1.91 1.56 1.88
C LEU A 110 3.16 2.35 2.30
N PHE A 111 3.04 3.19 3.34
CA PHE A 111 4.18 3.95 3.87
C PHE A 111 5.32 3.02 4.30
N ARG A 112 4.98 1.98 5.08
CA ARG A 112 5.96 1.03 5.63
C ARG A 112 6.74 0.28 4.52
N ILE A 113 6.07 -0.07 3.42
CA ILE A 113 6.72 -0.71 2.26
C ILE A 113 7.73 0.24 1.62
N CYS A 114 7.35 1.51 1.43
CA CYS A 114 8.23 2.52 0.86
C CYS A 114 9.46 2.77 1.74
N VAL A 115 9.30 3.00 3.04
CA VAL A 115 10.46 3.24 3.93
C VAL A 115 11.36 2.01 4.08
N LYS A 116 10.81 0.80 3.98
CA LYS A 116 11.61 -0.43 3.92
C LYS A 116 12.49 -0.47 2.65
N LYS A 117 11.96 -0.05 1.50
CA LYS A 117 12.75 0.07 0.26
C LYS A 117 13.86 1.12 0.40
N LEU A 118 13.54 2.28 0.97
CA LEU A 118 14.55 3.31 1.26
C LEU A 118 15.67 2.77 2.17
N THR A 119 15.30 2.03 3.21
CA THR A 119 16.26 1.39 4.14
C THR A 119 17.16 0.36 3.43
N ASN A 120 16.64 -0.29 2.39
CA ASN A 120 17.40 -1.23 1.55
C ASN A 120 18.22 -0.54 0.45
N GLY A 121 18.19 0.78 0.34
CA GLY A 121 18.89 1.52 -0.70
C GLY A 121 18.19 1.44 -2.06
N GLU A 122 16.85 1.39 -2.08
CA GLU A 122 16.04 1.39 -3.29
C GLU A 122 15.08 2.58 -3.30
N ILE A 123 14.94 3.25 -4.45
CA ILE A 123 13.84 4.20 -4.67
C ILE A 123 12.54 3.41 -4.88
N PRO A 124 11.49 3.64 -4.08
CA PRO A 124 10.21 2.95 -4.27
C PRO A 124 9.49 3.45 -5.53
N ASP A 125 9.00 2.52 -6.36
CA ASP A 125 8.00 2.81 -7.39
C ASP A 125 6.64 3.01 -6.69
N PHE A 126 6.41 4.22 -6.22
CA PHE A 126 5.25 4.55 -5.40
C PHE A 126 3.92 4.25 -6.09
N GLU A 127 3.81 4.55 -7.38
CA GLU A 127 2.58 4.32 -8.16
C GLU A 127 2.25 2.83 -8.25
N ALA A 128 3.25 1.99 -8.55
CA ALA A 128 3.06 0.55 -8.60
C ALA A 128 2.65 -0.01 -7.23
N ILE A 129 3.34 0.41 -6.16
CA ILE A 129 3.07 -0.05 -4.78
C ILE A 129 1.69 0.42 -4.30
N CYS A 130 1.31 1.67 -4.59
CA CYS A 130 0.01 2.23 -4.24
C CYS A 130 -1.12 1.48 -4.95
N LYS A 131 -0.96 1.22 -6.25
CA LYS A 131 -1.93 0.45 -7.02
C LYS A 131 -2.11 -0.96 -6.48
N ASP A 132 -1.01 -1.63 -6.14
CA ASP A 132 -1.03 -3.01 -5.63
C ASP A 132 -1.67 -3.09 -4.24
N HIS A 133 -1.28 -2.24 -3.29
CA HIS A 133 -1.69 -2.40 -1.88
C HIS A 133 -2.87 -1.54 -1.45
N PHE A 134 -2.95 -0.30 -1.93
CA PHE A 134 -4.02 0.62 -1.54
C PHE A 134 -5.27 0.37 -2.39
N ARG A 135 -5.11 0.25 -3.71
CA ARG A 135 -6.24 0.10 -4.66
C ARG A 135 -6.65 -1.35 -4.97
N GLU A 136 -6.07 -2.34 -4.29
CA GLU A 136 -6.31 -3.77 -4.57
C GLU A 136 -7.80 -4.18 -4.58
N ASP A 137 -8.63 -3.53 -3.75
CA ASP A 137 -9.97 -4.03 -3.38
C ASP A 137 -11.16 -3.55 -4.24
N GLU A 138 -10.95 -2.85 -5.35
CA GLU A 138 -12.03 -2.63 -6.35
C GLU A 138 -11.84 -3.42 -7.66
N SER A 139 -10.80 -4.27 -7.72
CA SER A 139 -10.53 -5.11 -8.90
C SER A 139 -11.29 -6.45 -8.88
N PHE A 140 -12.05 -6.75 -7.82
CA PHE A 140 -12.85 -7.98 -7.72
C PHE A 140 -14.31 -7.82 -8.20
N ALA A 141 -14.58 -6.81 -9.04
CA ALA A 141 -15.84 -6.66 -9.77
C ALA A 141 -15.64 -6.59 -11.31
N GLY A 142 -14.54 -7.15 -11.84
CA GLY A 142 -14.20 -7.04 -13.27
C GLY A 142 -13.60 -8.26 -13.96
N ARG A 143 -13.36 -9.40 -13.29
CA ARG A 143 -12.92 -10.65 -13.95
C ARG A 143 -13.95 -11.77 -13.85
N ARG A 144 -15.18 -11.46 -14.25
CA ARG A 144 -16.11 -12.45 -14.78
C ARG A 144 -15.88 -12.56 -16.30
N GLY A 145 -14.93 -13.39 -16.71
CA GLY A 145 -14.71 -13.64 -18.15
C GLY A 145 -13.34 -14.17 -18.51
N GLY A 146 -13.01 -15.38 -18.06
CA GLY A 146 -11.78 -16.09 -18.45
C GLY A 146 -11.86 -17.54 -18.03
N GLY A 147 -12.93 -18.22 -18.47
CA GLY A 147 -13.18 -19.63 -18.20
C GLY A 147 -12.00 -20.49 -18.60
N GLY A 148 -11.71 -21.46 -17.74
CA GLY A 148 -10.49 -22.25 -17.74
C GLY A 148 -10.23 -23.01 -19.04
N SER A 149 -8.96 -23.06 -19.39
CA SER A 149 -8.41 -24.00 -20.36
C SER A 149 -8.53 -25.43 -19.81
N LYS A 150 -9.59 -26.11 -20.29
CA LYS A 150 -9.67 -27.55 -20.55
C LYS A 150 -9.28 -28.50 -19.39
N SER A 151 -10.24 -28.78 -18.52
CA SER A 151 -10.38 -30.14 -18.00
C SER A 151 -11.43 -30.87 -18.84
N PRO A 152 -11.10 -32.01 -19.49
CA PRO A 152 -12.08 -32.76 -20.25
C PRO A 152 -13.16 -33.31 -19.31
N LYS A 153 -14.43 -32.96 -19.53
CA LYS A 153 -15.56 -33.61 -18.87
C LYS A 153 -15.70 -35.03 -19.44
N ILE A 154 -15.07 -36.00 -18.79
CA ILE A 154 -15.33 -37.42 -19.03
C ILE A 154 -16.80 -37.66 -18.65
N ARG A 155 -17.64 -38.03 -19.63
CA ARG A 155 -19.03 -38.44 -19.40
C ARG A 155 -19.02 -39.93 -19.01
N PRO A 156 -19.45 -40.30 -17.79
CA PRO A 156 -19.43 -41.69 -17.32
C PRO A 156 -20.34 -42.64 -18.14
N GLU A 157 -21.31 -42.10 -18.88
CA GLU A 157 -22.30 -42.86 -19.66
C GLU A 157 -21.74 -43.59 -20.89
N LYS A 158 -20.46 -43.39 -21.24
CA LYS A 158 -19.78 -44.14 -22.32
C LYS A 158 -18.88 -45.28 -21.82
N LEU A 159 -18.83 -45.52 -20.51
CA LEU A 159 -17.98 -46.57 -19.90
C LEU A 159 -18.77 -47.77 -19.34
N LEU A 160 -20.11 -47.76 -19.40
CA LEU A 160 -20.94 -48.89 -19.02
C LEU A 160 -22.09 -49.10 -20.00
N ASN A 161 -21.81 -49.74 -21.14
CA ASN A 161 -22.75 -50.72 -21.69
C ASN A 161 -22.04 -51.70 -22.64
N PRO A 162 -21.59 -52.87 -22.15
CA PRO A 162 -21.19 -53.96 -23.01
C PRO A 162 -22.45 -54.78 -23.32
N GLN A 163 -23.17 -54.50 -24.42
CA GLN A 163 -24.04 -55.52 -25.02
C GLN A 163 -24.56 -55.16 -26.42
N LYS A 164 -24.40 -56.15 -27.31
CA LYS A 164 -25.27 -56.47 -28.45
C LYS A 164 -25.18 -55.58 -29.70
N GLY A 165 -24.11 -55.79 -30.45
CA GLY A 165 -24.15 -55.68 -31.92
C GLY A 165 -24.34 -57.07 -32.53
N GLY A 166 -25.59 -57.52 -32.63
CA GLY A 166 -25.96 -58.73 -33.37
C GLY A 166 -26.59 -58.35 -34.71
N GLY A 167 -25.94 -58.74 -35.80
CA GLY A 167 -26.51 -59.25 -37.07
C GLY A 167 -27.40 -58.35 -37.93
N GLY A 168 -27.00 -58.17 -39.20
CA GLY A 168 -27.93 -57.90 -40.29
C GLY A 168 -27.28 -57.56 -41.64
N PHE A 169 -27.25 -58.56 -42.53
CA PHE A 169 -26.96 -58.57 -43.98
C PHE A 169 -25.50 -58.48 -44.45
#